data_AF-A0A7X8H6J6-F1
#
_entry.id   AF-A0A7X8H6J6-F1
#
_cell.length_a   1.000
_cell.length_b   1.000
_cell.length_c   1.000
_cell.angle_alpha   90.00
_cell.angle_beta   90.00
_cell.angle_gamma   90.00
#
_symmetry.space_group_name_H-M   'P 1'
#
loop_
_entity.id
_entity.type
_entity.pdbx_description
1 polymer ?
#
loop_
_entity_poly.entity_id
_entity_poly.type
_entity_poly.pdbx_seq_one_letter_code
_entity_poly.pdbx_strand_id
1 'polypeptide(L)'
;MKKDKFSMLEEQRIQMRYMFPDSELFQKFDYEVYLTSQKTIKTMKYFMIFVILFTVGGMLFKEPANYYIINIFILCVSPLVGGIIISLNRHQKIILKDQYTKLEQEPERFKYEILLHQRNKKYLQRWGIVYSLMLAVAYLTSLSLFIAGVVTSSLDFAPLFAFAVILIVLLIPTLFINLATYKIKRVKDRLIEATIEKEKENIVSK
;
A
#
# COMPACT_ATOMS: atom_id res chain seq x y z
N MET A 1 -15.77 -29.38 4.97
CA MET A 1 -15.29 -28.01 4.68
C MET A 1 -14.18 -28.09 3.65
N LYS A 2 -14.42 -27.71 2.39
CA LYS A 2 -13.31 -27.43 1.46
C LYS A 2 -12.47 -26.33 2.11
N LYS A 3 -11.14 -26.50 2.17
CA LYS A 3 -10.23 -25.43 2.60
C LYS A 3 -10.34 -24.32 1.56
N ASP A 4 -11.28 -23.40 1.75
CA ASP A 4 -11.40 -22.24 0.89
C ASP A 4 -10.07 -21.48 0.94
N LYS A 5 -9.52 -21.23 -0.24
CA LYS A 5 -8.21 -20.65 -0.44
C LYS A 5 -8.27 -19.22 0.09
N PHE A 6 -7.65 -18.93 1.24
CA PHE A 6 -7.66 -17.60 1.85
C PHE A 6 -7.21 -16.54 0.83
N SER A 7 -8.13 -15.66 0.44
CA SER A 7 -7.87 -14.53 -0.45
C SER A 7 -7.85 -13.25 0.38
N MET A 8 -6.68 -12.62 0.51
CA MET A 8 -6.53 -11.38 1.28
C MET A 8 -7.41 -10.25 0.75
N LEU A 9 -7.57 -10.16 -0.58
CA LEU A 9 -8.39 -9.13 -1.23
C LEU A 9 -9.88 -9.34 -0.94
N GLU A 10 -10.34 -10.57 -0.99
CA GLU A 10 -11.74 -10.91 -0.70
C GLU A 10 -12.07 -10.68 0.77
N GLU A 11 -11.19 -11.12 1.67
CA GLU A 11 -11.31 -10.87 3.11
C GLU A 11 -11.31 -9.38 3.44
N GLN A 12 -10.50 -8.59 2.74
CA GLN A 12 -10.47 -7.15 2.91
C GLN A 12 -11.78 -6.52 2.45
N ARG A 13 -12.33 -6.94 1.31
CA ARG A 13 -13.61 -6.44 0.81
C ARG A 13 -14.76 -6.80 1.75
N ILE A 14 -14.78 -8.03 2.27
CA ILE A 14 -15.75 -8.47 3.30
C ILE A 14 -15.63 -7.58 4.54
N GLN A 15 -14.43 -7.41 5.08
CA GLN A 15 -14.20 -6.57 6.26
C GLN A 15 -14.65 -5.12 6.01
N MET A 16 -14.35 -4.56 4.83
CA MET A 16 -14.77 -3.21 4.47
C MET A 16 -16.29 -3.10 4.38
N ARG A 17 -17.02 -4.12 3.95
CA ARG A 17 -18.50 -4.07 3.94
C ARG A 17 -19.08 -3.78 5.32
N TYR A 18 -18.56 -4.42 6.38
CA TYR A 18 -19.02 -4.20 7.75
C TYR A 18 -18.61 -2.83 8.33
N MET A 19 -17.71 -2.09 7.68
CA MET A 19 -17.38 -0.71 8.05
C MET A 19 -18.37 0.33 7.51
N PHE A 20 -19.29 -0.09 6.63
CA PHE A 20 -20.27 0.77 5.97
C PHE A 20 -21.69 0.22 6.25
N PRO A 21 -22.46 0.84 7.16
CA PRO A 21 -23.87 0.51 7.35
C PRO A 21 -24.71 0.83 6.11
N ASP A 22 -24.31 1.86 5.35
CA ASP A 22 -24.94 2.27 4.09
C ASP A 22 -24.37 1.49 2.90
N SER A 23 -25.23 0.69 2.25
CA SER A 23 -24.86 -0.12 1.10
C SER A 23 -24.53 0.69 -0.15
N GLU A 24 -25.19 1.83 -0.38
CA GLU A 24 -24.91 2.68 -1.55
C GLU A 24 -23.54 3.32 -1.43
N LEU A 25 -23.22 3.82 -0.23
CA LEU A 25 -21.90 4.40 0.05
C LEU A 25 -20.80 3.34 -0.07
N PHE A 26 -21.06 2.09 0.36
CA PHE A 26 -20.13 0.99 0.17
C PHE A 26 -19.90 0.67 -1.31
N GLN A 27 -20.95 0.63 -2.14
CA GLN A 27 -20.80 0.40 -3.58
C GLN A 27 -19.97 1.50 -4.25
N LYS A 28 -20.20 2.76 -3.87
CA LYS A 28 -19.38 3.88 -4.33
C LYS A 28 -17.92 3.72 -3.94
N PHE A 29 -17.65 3.34 -2.68
CA PHE A 29 -16.29 3.07 -2.20
C PHE A 29 -15.63 1.93 -2.98
N ASP A 30 -16.33 0.81 -3.16
CA ASP A 30 -15.82 -0.38 -3.85
C ASP A 30 -15.50 -0.09 -5.33
N TYR A 31 -16.34 0.70 -6.00
CA TYR A 31 -16.08 1.18 -7.35
C TYR A 31 -14.84 2.07 -7.43
N GLU A 32 -14.65 2.99 -6.48
CA GLU A 32 -13.44 3.82 -6.39
C GLU A 32 -12.18 2.98 -6.12
N VAL A 33 -12.28 1.94 -5.28
CA VAL A 33 -11.18 0.98 -5.05
C VAL A 33 -10.80 0.28 -6.35
N TYR A 34 -11.78 -0.18 -7.13
CA TYR A 34 -11.55 -0.79 -8.43
C TYR A 34 -10.85 0.19 -9.40
N LEU A 35 -11.37 1.40 -9.55
CA LEU A 35 -10.79 2.42 -10.44
C LEU A 35 -9.36 2.79 -10.07
N THR A 36 -9.08 3.03 -8.79
CA THR A 36 -7.73 3.34 -8.32
C THR A 36 -6.79 2.16 -8.53
N SER A 37 -7.25 0.92 -8.33
CA SER A 37 -6.42 -0.28 -8.57
C SER A 37 -6.02 -0.38 -10.04
N GLN A 38 -6.96 -0.16 -10.96
CA GLN A 38 -6.68 -0.13 -12.40
C GLN A 38 -5.70 0.98 -12.78
N LYS A 39 -5.92 2.21 -12.25
CA LYS A 39 -5.01 3.34 -12.47
C LYS A 39 -3.61 3.04 -11.93
N THR A 40 -3.51 2.46 -10.74
CA THR A 40 -2.22 2.11 -10.11
C THR A 40 -1.46 1.07 -10.93
N ILE A 41 -2.14 0.00 -11.38
CA ILE A 41 -1.53 -1.02 -12.25
C ILE A 41 -1.04 -0.39 -13.56
N LYS A 42 -1.86 0.47 -14.18
CA LYS A 42 -1.50 1.17 -15.43
C LYS A 42 -0.29 2.09 -15.22
N THR A 43 -0.28 2.89 -14.16
CA THR A 43 0.86 3.75 -13.79
C THR A 43 2.13 2.93 -13.56
N MET A 44 2.03 1.81 -12.84
CA MET A 44 3.19 0.92 -12.59
C MET A 44 3.74 0.33 -13.89
N LYS A 45 2.88 -0.09 -14.81
CA LYS A 45 3.30 -0.59 -16.13
C LYS A 45 4.06 0.47 -16.92
N TYR A 46 3.52 1.68 -17.01
CA TYR A 46 4.21 2.77 -17.70
C TYR A 46 5.50 3.17 -17.02
N PHE A 47 5.53 3.19 -15.68
CA PHE A 47 6.75 3.45 -14.94
C PHE A 47 7.84 2.41 -15.25
N MET A 48 7.51 1.11 -15.24
CA MET A 48 8.49 0.06 -15.59
C MET A 48 9.01 0.22 -17.02
N ILE A 49 8.12 0.48 -17.99
CA ILE A 49 8.52 0.73 -19.38
C ILE A 49 9.42 1.96 -19.46
N PHE A 50 9.06 3.04 -18.78
CA PHE A 50 9.82 4.29 -18.77
C PHE A 50 11.21 4.10 -18.14
N VAL A 51 11.32 3.37 -17.03
CA VAL A 51 12.61 3.02 -16.42
C VAL A 51 13.47 2.20 -17.38
N ILE A 52 12.89 1.20 -18.05
CA ILE A 52 13.63 0.37 -19.02
C ILE A 52 14.15 1.24 -20.18
N LEU A 53 13.27 2.02 -20.82
CA LEU A 53 13.64 2.88 -21.95
C LEU A 53 14.69 3.91 -21.56
N PHE A 54 14.54 4.55 -20.39
CA PHE A 54 15.51 5.53 -19.91
C PHE A 54 16.84 4.90 -19.53
N THR A 55 16.83 3.71 -18.92
CA THR A 55 18.08 2.99 -18.60
C THR A 55 18.82 2.59 -19.87
N VAL A 56 18.12 2.01 -20.86
CA VAL A 56 18.72 1.63 -22.16
C VAL A 56 19.23 2.85 -22.92
N GLY A 57 18.44 3.93 -22.97
CA GLY A 57 18.87 5.19 -23.58
C GLY A 57 20.05 5.83 -22.85
N GLY A 58 20.07 5.76 -21.52
CA GLY A 58 21.18 6.22 -20.68
C GLY A 58 22.48 5.46 -20.94
N MET A 59 22.40 4.17 -21.26
CA MET A 59 23.56 3.35 -21.64
C MET A 59 24.19 3.74 -22.98
N LEU A 60 23.49 4.51 -23.83
CA LEU A 60 24.05 5.00 -25.09
C LEU A 60 25.06 6.15 -24.90
N PHE A 61 25.09 6.77 -23.72
CA PHE A 61 26.07 7.79 -23.40
C PHE A 61 27.42 7.17 -23.01
N LYS A 62 28.51 7.86 -23.31
CA LYS A 62 29.85 7.43 -22.86
C LYS A 62 30.00 7.61 -21.36
N GLU A 63 30.84 6.77 -20.75
CA GLU A 63 31.31 7.00 -19.39
C GLU A 63 32.06 8.34 -19.30
N PRO A 64 31.89 9.10 -18.20
CA PRO A 64 31.14 8.74 -16.99
C PRO A 64 29.66 9.19 -17.03
N ALA A 65 29.19 9.80 -18.12
CA ALA A 65 27.89 10.46 -18.19
C ALA A 65 26.72 9.47 -18.03
N ASN A 66 26.81 8.27 -18.59
CA ASN A 66 25.82 7.21 -18.43
C ASN A 66 25.55 6.87 -16.95
N TYR A 67 26.59 6.73 -16.13
CA TYR A 67 26.51 6.43 -14.70
C TYR A 67 25.70 7.50 -13.96
N TYR A 68 26.04 8.77 -14.15
CA TYR A 68 25.35 9.89 -13.50
C TYR A 68 23.89 9.98 -13.94
N ILE A 69 23.64 9.91 -15.24
CA ILE A 69 22.29 10.03 -15.82
C ILE A 69 21.36 8.94 -15.26
N ILE A 70 21.81 7.67 -15.24
CA ILE A 70 20.98 6.55 -14.81
C ILE A 70 20.72 6.61 -13.30
N ASN A 71 21.75 6.85 -12.47
CA ASN A 71 21.59 6.87 -11.02
C ASN A 71 20.73 8.05 -10.54
N ILE A 72 20.99 9.26 -11.05
CA ILE A 72 20.20 10.45 -10.71
C ILE A 72 18.74 10.24 -11.12
N PHE A 73 18.51 9.71 -12.32
CA PHE A 73 17.15 9.45 -12.78
C PHE A 73 16.40 8.48 -11.86
N ILE A 74 16.99 7.32 -11.51
CA ILE A 74 16.32 6.33 -10.65
C ILE A 74 16.04 6.91 -9.26
N LEU A 75 16.99 7.65 -8.69
CA LEU A 75 16.84 8.30 -7.39
C LEU A 75 15.75 9.39 -7.41
N CYS A 76 15.63 10.17 -8.49
CA CYS A 76 14.61 11.22 -8.59
C CYS A 76 13.21 10.68 -8.93
N VAL A 77 13.11 9.65 -9.78
CA VAL A 77 11.80 9.16 -10.25
C VAL A 77 11.12 8.27 -9.21
N SER A 78 11.88 7.54 -8.38
CA SER A 78 11.30 6.64 -7.38
C SER A 78 10.38 7.36 -6.37
N PRO A 79 10.77 8.52 -5.77
CA PRO A 79 9.88 9.32 -4.93
C PRO A 79 8.65 9.88 -5.67
N LEU A 80 8.80 10.29 -6.93
CA LEU A 80 7.70 10.83 -7.74
C LEU A 80 6.60 9.79 -7.94
N VAL A 81 6.97 8.55 -8.24
CA VAL A 81 6.01 7.43 -8.35
C VAL A 81 5.27 7.22 -7.05
N GLY A 82 5.97 7.26 -5.91
CA GLY A 82 5.34 7.22 -4.58
C GLY A 82 4.29 8.32 -4.39
N GLY A 83 4.62 9.56 -4.76
CA GLY A 83 3.70 10.69 -4.72
C GLY A 83 2.45 10.50 -5.59
N ILE A 84 2.62 9.95 -6.80
CA ILE A 84 1.50 9.65 -7.72
C ILE A 84 0.57 8.61 -7.10
N ILE A 85 1.10 7.52 -6.54
CA ILE A 85 0.27 6.48 -5.89
C ILE A 85 -0.51 7.06 -4.72
N ILE A 86 0.12 7.91 -3.89
CA ILE A 86 -0.54 8.57 -2.76
C ILE A 86 -1.71 9.43 -3.27
N SER A 87 -1.50 10.18 -4.35
CA SER A 87 -2.54 10.99 -4.98
C SER A 87 -3.72 10.16 -5.49
N LEU A 88 -3.44 9.02 -6.15
CA LEU A 88 -4.45 8.10 -6.66
C LEU A 88 -5.37 7.51 -5.57
N ASN A 89 -4.85 7.39 -4.34
CA ASN A 89 -5.60 6.86 -3.18
C ASN A 89 -6.37 7.95 -2.40
N ARG A 90 -6.26 9.23 -2.79
CA ARG A 90 -6.85 10.35 -2.05
C ARG A 90 -8.36 10.24 -1.91
N HIS A 91 -9.07 9.88 -2.98
CA HIS A 91 -10.54 9.79 -2.97
C HIS A 91 -11.07 8.72 -2.03
N GLN A 92 -10.47 7.52 -2.02
CA GLN A 92 -10.83 6.46 -1.07
C GLN A 92 -10.65 6.92 0.38
N LYS A 93 -9.56 7.64 0.67
CA LYS A 93 -9.30 8.18 2.01
C LYS A 93 -10.35 9.19 2.45
N ILE A 94 -10.85 10.02 1.51
CA ILE A 94 -11.94 10.97 1.77
C ILE A 94 -13.21 10.21 2.14
N ILE A 95 -13.63 9.24 1.31
CA ILE A 95 -14.84 8.45 1.55
C ILE A 95 -14.79 7.72 2.90
N LEU A 96 -13.65 7.09 3.22
CA LEU A 96 -13.47 6.42 4.51
C LEU A 96 -13.53 7.40 5.70
N LYS A 97 -12.97 8.60 5.54
CA LYS A 97 -13.02 9.63 6.59
C LYS A 97 -14.44 10.13 6.80
N ASP A 98 -15.15 10.45 5.72
CA ASP A 98 -16.53 10.92 5.78
C ASP A 98 -17.44 9.85 6.41
N GLN A 99 -17.25 8.58 6.03
CA GLN A 99 -17.95 7.46 6.62
C GLN A 99 -17.68 7.35 8.13
N TYR A 100 -16.42 7.41 8.54
CA TYR A 100 -16.06 7.33 9.96
C TYR A 100 -16.66 8.50 10.76
N THR A 101 -16.64 9.72 10.23
CA THR A 101 -17.26 10.89 10.87
C THR A 101 -18.78 10.73 11.03
N LYS A 102 -19.47 10.12 10.05
CA LYS A 102 -20.90 9.80 10.20
C LYS A 102 -21.16 8.81 11.33
N LEU A 103 -20.34 7.77 11.45
CA LEU A 103 -20.50 6.79 12.53
C LEU A 103 -20.31 7.42 13.91
N GLU A 104 -19.36 8.35 14.04
CA GLU A 104 -19.11 9.06 15.31
C GLU A 104 -20.27 9.98 15.75
N GLN A 105 -21.24 10.28 14.89
CA GLN A 105 -22.44 11.04 15.26
C GLN A 105 -23.42 10.20 16.11
N GLU A 106 -23.41 8.87 15.95
CA GLU A 106 -24.25 7.92 16.69
C GLU A 106 -23.38 6.80 17.31
N PRO A 107 -22.49 7.12 18.26
CA PRO A 107 -21.45 6.21 18.71
C PRO A 107 -21.97 4.97 19.44
N GLU A 108 -23.11 5.10 20.15
CA GLU A 108 -23.75 3.97 20.83
C GLU A 108 -24.35 2.97 19.84
N ARG A 109 -24.89 3.47 18.72
CA ARG A 109 -25.50 2.64 17.68
C ARG A 109 -24.45 1.93 16.82
N PHE A 110 -23.33 2.60 16.52
CA PHE A 110 -22.31 2.11 15.59
C PHE A 110 -20.99 1.74 16.28
N LYS A 111 -21.05 1.37 17.55
CA LYS A 111 -19.87 1.08 18.39
C LYS A 111 -18.92 0.06 17.75
N TYR A 112 -19.46 -1.01 17.16
CA TYR A 112 -18.66 -2.09 16.59
C TYR A 112 -18.08 -1.73 15.22
N GLU A 113 -18.81 -0.97 14.40
CA GLU A 113 -18.30 -0.43 13.14
C GLU A 113 -17.16 0.56 13.37
N ILE A 114 -17.30 1.45 14.36
CA ILE A 114 -16.24 2.38 14.80
C ILE A 114 -15.00 1.58 15.27
N LEU A 115 -15.19 0.55 16.10
CA LEU A 115 -14.11 -0.31 16.55
C LEU A 115 -13.39 -0.99 15.38
N LEU A 116 -14.14 -1.47 14.38
CA LEU A 116 -13.60 -2.11 13.19
C LEU A 116 -12.76 -1.13 12.35
N HIS A 117 -13.23 0.10 12.18
CA HIS A 117 -12.49 1.20 11.54
C HIS A 117 -11.18 1.51 12.28
N GLN A 118 -11.22 1.68 13.60
CA GLN A 118 -10.04 1.99 14.41
C GLN A 118 -8.98 0.89 14.32
N ARG A 119 -9.40 -0.37 14.40
CA ARG A 119 -8.52 -1.54 14.26
C ARG A 119 -7.90 -1.61 12.87
N ASN A 120 -8.69 -1.33 11.83
CA ASN A 120 -8.19 -1.28 10.46
C ASN A 120 -7.18 -0.15 10.25
N LYS A 121 -7.50 1.05 10.72
CA LYS A 121 -6.63 2.23 10.68
C LYS A 121 -5.29 1.94 11.37
N LYS A 122 -5.31 1.38 12.58
CA LYS A 122 -4.10 1.03 13.34
C LYS A 122 -3.23 0.01 12.61
N TYR A 123 -3.86 -1.00 11.99
CA TYR A 123 -3.16 -2.00 11.19
C TYR A 123 -2.50 -1.38 9.94
N LEU A 124 -3.25 -0.58 9.17
CA LEU A 124 -2.72 0.11 7.98
C LEU A 124 -1.60 1.09 8.33
N GLN A 125 -1.72 1.83 9.43
CA GLN A 125 -0.68 2.74 9.92
C GLN A 125 0.59 1.98 10.29
N ARG A 126 0.48 0.90 11.07
CA ARG A 126 1.63 0.07 11.47
C ARG A 126 2.39 -0.43 10.24
N TRP A 127 1.68 -1.02 9.29
CA TRP A 127 2.30 -1.57 8.08
C TRP A 127 2.81 -0.49 7.14
N GLY A 128 2.11 0.65 7.04
CA GLY A 128 2.59 1.83 6.32
C GLY A 128 3.94 2.33 6.86
N ILE A 129 4.12 2.39 8.18
CA ILE A 129 5.40 2.76 8.80
C ILE A 129 6.49 1.75 8.44
N VAL A 130 6.20 0.45 8.53
CA VAL A 130 7.17 -0.61 8.20
C VAL A 130 7.63 -0.52 6.74
N TYR A 131 6.70 -0.39 5.79
CA TYR A 131 7.06 -0.27 4.37
C TYR A 131 7.82 1.02 4.08
N SER A 132 7.41 2.15 4.66
CA SER A 132 8.13 3.41 4.51
C SER A 132 9.56 3.34 5.04
N LEU A 133 9.77 2.68 6.18
CA LEU A 133 11.10 2.50 6.75
C LEU A 133 11.99 1.67 5.83
N MET A 134 11.47 0.58 5.27
CA MET A 134 12.22 -0.27 4.32
C MET A 134 12.60 0.47 3.05
N LEU A 135 11.67 1.25 2.49
CA LEU A 135 11.92 2.10 1.32
C LEU A 135 12.97 3.16 1.65
N ALA A 136 12.90 3.78 2.83
CA ALA A 136 13.88 4.76 3.27
C ALA A 136 15.28 4.14 3.42
N VAL A 137 15.39 2.94 4.01
CA VAL A 137 16.68 2.23 4.13
C VAL A 137 17.26 1.92 2.74
N ALA A 138 16.47 1.31 1.84
CA ALA A 138 16.92 1.03 0.47
C ALA A 138 17.38 2.30 -0.26
N TYR A 139 16.59 3.37 -0.17
CA TYR A 139 16.88 4.65 -0.82
C TYR A 139 18.13 5.32 -0.26
N LEU A 140 18.25 5.41 1.07
CA LEU A 140 19.39 6.08 1.72
C LEU A 140 20.69 5.29 1.49
N THR A 141 20.66 3.96 1.58
CA THR A 141 21.85 3.15 1.27
C THR A 141 22.28 3.31 -0.19
N SER A 142 21.33 3.31 -1.13
CA SER A 142 21.61 3.56 -2.55
C SER A 142 22.20 4.95 -2.78
N LEU A 143 21.60 5.99 -2.18
CA LEU A 143 22.09 7.36 -2.26
C LEU A 143 23.50 7.50 -1.67
N SER A 144 23.77 6.88 -0.51
CA SER A 144 25.10 6.90 0.11
C SER A 144 26.15 6.23 -0.76
N LEU A 145 25.85 5.08 -1.36
CA LEU A 145 26.76 4.40 -2.30
C LEU A 145 27.00 5.24 -3.55
N PHE A 146 25.97 5.90 -4.07
CA PHE A 146 26.10 6.80 -5.21
C PHE A 146 27.05 7.96 -4.88
N ILE A 147 26.83 8.66 -3.76
CA ILE A 147 27.69 9.76 -3.33
C ILE A 147 29.13 9.27 -3.11
N ALA A 148 29.32 8.13 -2.45
CA ALA A 148 30.65 7.56 -2.24
C ALA A 148 31.37 7.24 -3.56
N GLY A 149 30.66 6.67 -4.54
CA GLY A 149 31.20 6.40 -5.87
C GLY A 149 31.60 7.66 -6.62
N VAL A 150 30.81 8.74 -6.50
CA VAL A 150 31.16 10.06 -7.06
C VAL A 150 32.43 10.62 -6.41
N VAL A 151 32.53 10.56 -5.07
CA VAL A 151 33.69 11.11 -4.33
C VAL A 151 34.98 10.32 -4.64
N THR A 152 34.88 9.00 -4.77
CA THR A 152 36.04 8.12 -4.99
C THR A 152 36.34 7.85 -6.47
N SER A 153 35.53 8.39 -7.38
CA SER A 153 35.59 8.11 -8.83
C SER A 153 35.41 6.62 -9.18
N SER A 154 34.79 5.82 -8.30
CA SER A 154 34.40 4.44 -8.58
C SER A 154 32.99 4.42 -9.20
N LEU A 155 32.92 4.31 -10.53
CA LEU A 155 31.68 4.43 -11.31
C LEU A 155 31.06 3.06 -11.59
N ASP A 156 30.72 2.32 -10.55
CA ASP A 156 30.08 1.01 -10.66
C ASP A 156 28.55 1.07 -10.47
N PHE A 157 27.83 -0.01 -10.82
CA PHE A 157 26.38 -0.06 -10.63
C PHE A 157 25.94 -0.46 -9.21
N ALA A 158 26.84 -0.40 -8.22
CA ALA A 158 26.53 -0.78 -6.84
C ALA A 158 25.34 -0.04 -6.21
N PRO A 159 25.11 1.27 -6.47
CA PRO A 159 23.96 1.98 -5.90
C PRO A 159 22.61 1.38 -6.33
N LEU A 160 22.47 1.02 -7.61
CA LEU A 160 21.24 0.42 -8.16
C LEU A 160 21.08 -1.02 -7.71
N PHE A 161 22.18 -1.79 -7.72
CA PHE A 161 22.18 -3.17 -7.27
C PHE A 161 21.77 -3.26 -5.79
N ALA A 162 22.37 -2.44 -4.92
CA ALA A 162 22.02 -2.36 -3.52
C ALA A 162 20.55 -1.97 -3.32
N PHE A 163 20.04 -0.98 -4.06
CA PHE A 163 18.63 -0.60 -4.01
C PHE A 163 17.72 -1.80 -4.29
N ALA A 164 17.95 -2.51 -5.40
CA ALA A 164 17.13 -3.65 -5.80
C ALA A 164 17.23 -4.82 -4.79
N VAL A 165 18.44 -5.17 -4.35
CA VAL A 165 18.67 -6.28 -3.42
C VAL A 165 18.06 -6.00 -2.06
N ILE A 166 18.26 -4.80 -1.50
CA ILE A 166 17.68 -4.43 -0.20
C ILE A 166 16.15 -4.49 -0.28
N LEU A 167 15.55 -4.00 -1.37
CA LEU A 167 14.11 -4.12 -1.56
C LEU A 167 13.67 -5.58 -1.61
N ILE A 168 14.33 -6.45 -2.36
CA ILE A 168 13.95 -7.87 -2.43
C ILE A 168 14.07 -8.54 -1.06
N VAL A 169 15.21 -8.38 -0.39
CA VAL A 169 15.54 -9.03 0.89
C VAL A 169 14.62 -8.56 2.01
N LEU A 170 14.23 -7.27 2.04
CA LEU A 170 13.33 -6.77 3.06
C LEU A 170 11.86 -6.95 2.68
N LEU A 171 11.48 -6.72 1.42
CA LEU A 171 10.07 -6.71 0.97
C LEU A 171 9.46 -8.10 1.02
N ILE A 172 10.15 -9.12 0.52
CA ILE A 172 9.58 -10.48 0.45
C ILE A 172 9.22 -11.00 1.85
N PRO A 173 10.14 -11.04 2.84
CA PRO A 173 9.80 -11.48 4.19
C PRO A 173 8.72 -10.62 4.84
N THR A 174 8.79 -9.30 4.64
CA THR A 174 7.80 -8.36 5.19
C THR A 174 6.40 -8.64 4.65
N LEU A 175 6.25 -8.97 3.35
CA LEU A 175 4.96 -9.35 2.77
C LEU A 175 4.41 -10.63 3.41
N PHE A 176 5.26 -11.62 3.69
CA PHE A 176 4.84 -12.84 4.39
C PHE A 176 4.42 -12.58 5.84
N ILE A 177 5.19 -11.79 6.58
CA ILE A 177 4.84 -11.39 7.95
C ILE A 177 3.54 -10.57 7.93
N ASN A 178 3.36 -9.68 6.96
CA ASN A 178 2.15 -8.91 6.78
C ASN A 178 0.93 -9.82 6.58
N LEU A 179 1.05 -10.78 5.67
CA LEU A 179 -0.02 -11.76 5.43
C LEU A 179 -0.34 -12.58 6.68
N ALA A 180 0.66 -13.03 7.42
CA ALA A 180 0.46 -13.78 8.66
C ALA A 180 -0.25 -12.94 9.73
N THR A 181 0.19 -11.70 9.96
CA THR A 181 -0.47 -10.79 10.92
C THR A 181 -1.86 -10.38 10.48
N TYR A 182 -2.10 -10.24 9.17
CA TYR A 182 -3.42 -9.97 8.61
C TYR A 182 -4.40 -11.10 8.94
N LYS A 183 -3.98 -12.36 8.75
CA LYS A 183 -4.79 -13.54 9.12
C LYS A 183 -5.17 -13.52 10.60
N ILE A 184 -4.21 -13.23 11.49
CA ILE A 184 -4.46 -13.13 12.94
C ILE A 184 -5.45 -11.99 13.26
N LYS A 185 -5.28 -10.83 12.62
CA LYS A 185 -6.20 -9.70 12.74
C LYS A 185 -7.63 -10.09 12.31
N ARG A 186 -7.77 -10.75 11.15
CA ARG A 186 -9.06 -11.17 10.59
C ARG A 186 -9.85 -12.08 11.52
N VAL A 187 -9.20 -13.01 12.23
CA VAL A 187 -9.90 -13.86 13.22
C VAL A 187 -10.63 -13.01 14.26
N LYS A 188 -9.97 -11.98 14.78
CA LYS A 188 -10.57 -11.07 15.78
C LYS A 188 -11.65 -10.18 15.17
N ASP A 189 -11.43 -9.72 13.95
CA ASP A 189 -12.37 -8.83 13.27
C ASP A 189 -13.67 -9.56 12.89
N ARG A 190 -13.61 -10.84 12.51
CA ARG A 190 -14.81 -11.67 12.25
C ARG A 190 -15.72 -11.82 13.45
N LEU A 191 -15.17 -11.83 14.68
CA LEU A 191 -15.97 -11.85 15.89
C LEU A 191 -16.76 -10.54 16.05
N ILE A 192 -16.18 -9.40 15.66
CA ILE A 192 -16.86 -8.11 15.66
C ILE A 192 -17.95 -8.08 14.57
N GLU A 193 -17.63 -8.57 13.37
CA GLU A 193 -18.57 -8.69 12.24
C GLU A 193 -19.80 -9.52 12.60
N ALA A 194 -19.61 -10.67 13.26
CA ALA A 194 -20.70 -11.52 13.73
C ALA A 194 -21.58 -10.82 14.78
N THR A 195 -21.01 -9.94 15.62
CA THR A 195 -21.79 -9.14 16.57
C THR A 195 -22.62 -8.08 15.87
N ILE A 196 -22.05 -7.37 14.88
CA ILE A 196 -22.77 -6.39 14.05
C ILE A 196 -23.97 -7.05 13.36
N GLU A 197 -23.78 -8.26 12.82
CA GLU A 197 -24.83 -9.00 12.12
C GLU A 197 -26.00 -9.35 13.05
N LYS A 198 -25.71 -9.86 14.24
CA LYS A 198 -26.72 -10.15 15.27
C LYS A 198 -27.50 -8.91 15.72
N GLU A 199 -26.83 -7.77 15.87
CA GLU A 199 -27.49 -6.53 16.25
C GLU A 199 -28.44 -6.02 15.16
N LYS A 200 -28.05 -6.17 13.88
CA LYS A 200 -28.93 -5.84 12.75
C LYS A 200 -30.16 -6.74 12.69
N GLU A 201 -30.00 -8.05 12.87
CA GLU A 201 -31.11 -9.00 12.91
C GLU A 201 -32.12 -8.66 14.03
N ASN A 202 -31.62 -8.33 15.23
CA ASN A 202 -32.45 -7.98 16.38
C ASN A 202 -33.26 -6.68 16.19
N ILE A 203 -32.75 -5.74 15.38
CA ILE A 203 -33.46 -4.49 15.03
C ILE A 203 -34.58 -4.77 14.01
N VAL A 204 -34.37 -5.69 13.07
CA VAL A 204 -35.37 -6.04 12.04
C VAL A 204 -36.49 -6.93 12.61
N SER A 205 -36.21 -7.69 13.68
CA SER A 205 -37.20 -8.55 14.35
C SER A 205 -38.11 -7.83 15.36
N LYS A 206 -37.93 -6.52 15.58
CA LYS A 206 -38.74 -5.68 16.47
C LYS A 206 -39.53 -4.66 15.67
#